data_AF-A0A1H9L5Q1-F1
#
_entry.id   AF-A0A1H9L5Q1-F1
#
_cell.length_a   1.000
_cell.length_b   1.000
_cell.length_c   1.000
_cell.angle_alpha   90.00
_cell.angle_beta   90.00
_cell.angle_gamma   90.00
#
_symmetry.space_group_name_H-M   'P 1'
#
loop_
_entity.id
_entity.type
_entity.pdbx_description
1 polymer ?
#
loop_
_entity_poly.entity_id
_entity_poly.type
_entity_poly.pdbx_seq_one_letter_code
_entity_poly.pdbx_strand_id
1 'polypeptide(L)'
;MRRRWLLLLPVAAALLAAFRPAAYDPTAAARAEKARGRIGNVLAHIPPQCYTDTQGRANPCWVCHSGATRANGIDDWQLQADYAFNALGRENHWRNLFVDRRAPIAQIRDAEILRYVRQDNSVGLREALLQLPAAQRPRWIPDLDWSQGFDAQGWARDGSGWRAFRYQPFPGSFWPANGSSDDVLIRLPPAFRRDAQQQESRAVYALNLALLEAAVAVPDTREAAQLQRAVEAVDERLLGFDLDGDGRLDFTQRIQRLPPHYAGAAGDVVLERYRYPVGTEFLHSLRYLDPDAADMRATRFKELRYARKIFALDAAHTQLRDAQEAREQTAGGWPYFGGDAFSGIFSERGWQLQAYIEQADGRLRLQTREEQMSCMGCHSGIGITVDASFALPRKPPGAAGWGYQSLAGLQDRPQAGSRTPEYALYLRRAGAGDEYRNNAELLRRYFPNGALDTAALRRIAVGGDQDIRTLLLPSRERALALDKAYRTLVREQSFALGREAPLQPPAYLLRQIKESRTGLREADDRVFRDARLWLEWDSGDARSP
;
A
#
# COMPACT_ATOMS: atom_id res chain seq x y z
N MET A 1 -5.64 75.10 42.00
CA MET A 1 -5.26 75.51 40.62
C MET A 1 -5.00 74.25 39.77
N ARG A 2 -5.86 74.04 38.77
CA ARG A 2 -5.61 73.51 37.40
C ARG A 2 -4.62 72.34 37.14
N ARG A 3 -5.23 71.26 36.60
CA ARG A 3 -4.97 70.54 35.31
C ARG A 3 -4.25 69.17 35.30
N ARG A 4 -5.04 68.17 34.84
CA ARG A 4 -4.80 67.06 33.86
C ARG A 4 -3.72 66.03 34.27
N TRP A 5 -3.93 64.72 34.17
CA TRP A 5 -3.96 63.84 32.97
C TRP A 5 -4.80 62.58 33.28
N LEU A 6 -5.87 62.26 32.54
CA LEU A 6 -5.93 61.47 31.29
C LEU A 6 -5.70 59.95 31.46
N LEU A 7 -6.82 59.21 31.48
CA LEU A 7 -7.11 57.96 30.76
C LEU A 7 -5.97 56.92 30.61
N LEU A 8 -5.99 55.86 31.43
CA LEU A 8 -5.35 54.58 31.14
C LEU A 8 -6.27 53.41 31.48
N LEU A 9 -7.33 53.24 30.68
CA LEU A 9 -8.08 52.00 30.47
C LEU A 9 -8.56 52.08 29.01
N PRO A 10 -7.85 51.44 28.05
CA PRO A 10 -7.99 50.00 27.84
C PRO A 10 -6.73 49.33 27.26
N VAL A 11 -5.90 48.68 28.08
CA VAL A 11 -4.81 47.81 27.56
C VAL A 11 -4.99 46.35 28.00
N ALA A 12 -5.81 46.09 29.03
CA ALA A 12 -6.04 44.73 29.51
C ALA A 12 -6.98 43.88 28.63
N ALA A 13 -7.81 44.49 27.77
CA ALA A 13 -8.73 43.75 26.89
C ALA A 13 -8.09 43.32 25.54
N ALA A 14 -6.94 43.87 25.16
CA ALA A 14 -6.27 43.54 23.91
C ALA A 14 -5.29 42.36 24.02
N LEU A 15 -4.91 41.96 25.24
CA LEU A 15 -3.95 40.86 25.48
C LEU A 15 -4.61 39.49 25.70
N LEU A 16 -5.95 39.42 25.81
CA LEU A 16 -6.71 38.17 25.90
C LEU A 16 -7.27 37.66 24.56
N ALA A 17 -7.07 38.42 23.47
CA ALA A 17 -7.49 38.03 22.11
C ALA A 17 -6.43 37.22 21.33
N ALA A 18 -5.26 36.96 21.93
CA ALA A 18 -4.09 36.40 21.25
C ALA A 18 -3.72 34.98 21.71
N PHE A 19 -4.70 34.09 21.90
CA PHE A 19 -4.48 32.64 21.86
C PHE A 19 -5.76 31.95 21.35
N ARG A 20 -6.22 32.33 20.15
CA ARG A 20 -7.00 31.37 19.37
C ARG A 20 -6.00 30.29 18.91
N PRO A 21 -6.20 29.00 19.23
CA PRO A 21 -5.38 27.95 18.64
C PRO A 21 -5.41 28.15 17.12
N ALA A 22 -4.25 28.07 16.47
CA ALA A 22 -4.16 28.20 15.03
C ALA A 22 -5.21 27.28 14.40
N ALA A 23 -6.08 27.85 13.56
CA ALA A 23 -7.14 27.11 12.91
C ALA A 23 -6.53 25.89 12.21
N TYR A 24 -7.19 24.74 12.33
CA TYR A 24 -6.72 23.52 11.69
C TYR A 24 -6.77 23.70 10.16
N ASP A 25 -5.62 23.93 9.53
CA ASP A 25 -5.48 23.91 8.09
C ASP A 25 -4.72 22.65 7.66
N PRO A 26 -5.42 21.55 7.30
CA PRO A 26 -4.78 20.34 6.83
C PRO A 26 -4.05 20.52 5.49
N THR A 27 -4.20 21.65 4.80
CA THR A 27 -3.60 21.90 3.49
C THR A 27 -2.39 22.83 3.52
N ALA A 28 -2.02 23.37 4.69
CA ALA A 28 -0.99 24.40 4.82
C ALA A 28 0.36 23.99 4.21
N ALA A 29 0.84 22.78 4.53
CA ALA A 29 2.12 22.27 4.02
C ALA A 29 2.11 22.09 2.49
N ALA A 30 1.05 21.47 1.95
CA ALA A 30 0.87 21.27 0.51
C ALA A 30 0.75 22.60 -0.25
N ARG A 31 0.03 23.57 0.32
CA ARG A 31 -0.13 24.91 -0.24
C ARG A 31 1.20 25.67 -0.24
N ALA A 32 1.97 25.58 0.84
CA ALA A 32 3.29 26.18 0.94
C ALA A 32 4.25 25.62 -0.13
N GLU A 33 4.28 24.30 -0.32
CA GLU A 33 5.10 23.70 -1.38
C GLU A 33 4.65 24.13 -2.78
N LYS A 34 3.34 24.09 -3.06
CA LYS A 34 2.79 24.54 -4.34
C LYS A 34 3.12 26.00 -4.62
N ALA A 35 3.02 26.88 -3.63
CA ALA A 35 3.36 28.29 -3.75
C ALA A 35 4.87 28.52 -3.99
N ARG A 36 5.75 27.66 -3.46
CA ARG A 36 7.19 27.69 -3.77
C ARG A 36 7.49 27.35 -5.24
N GLY A 37 6.59 26.65 -5.93
CA GLY A 37 6.74 26.29 -7.35
C GLY A 37 7.89 25.31 -7.64
N ARG A 38 8.47 24.69 -6.60
CA ARG A 38 9.58 23.74 -6.72
C ARG A 38 9.57 22.72 -5.59
N ILE A 39 10.12 21.56 -5.88
CA ILE A 39 10.34 20.44 -4.94
C ILE A 39 11.84 20.17 -4.77
N GLY A 40 12.22 19.51 -3.69
CA GLY A 40 13.60 19.13 -3.38
C GLY A 40 14.05 17.93 -4.21
N ASN A 41 13.41 16.78 -4.01
CA ASN A 41 13.70 15.54 -4.72
C ASN A 41 12.72 15.33 -5.89
N VAL A 42 13.15 15.66 -7.11
CA VAL A 42 12.39 15.39 -8.35
C VAL A 42 12.28 13.90 -8.68
N LEU A 43 13.10 13.06 -8.05
CA LEU A 43 13.13 11.61 -8.18
C LEU A 43 12.56 10.91 -6.94
N ALA A 44 11.67 11.55 -6.17
CA ALA A 44 11.07 10.94 -4.98
C ALA A 44 10.19 9.71 -5.28
N HIS A 45 9.96 9.40 -6.55
CA HIS A 45 9.35 8.13 -6.96
C HIS A 45 10.33 6.95 -6.90
N ILE A 46 11.64 7.16 -6.82
CA ILE A 46 12.63 6.06 -6.67
C ILE A 46 12.65 5.66 -5.18
N PRO A 47 12.10 4.49 -4.80
CA PRO A 47 11.99 4.12 -3.39
C PRO A 47 13.38 3.95 -2.75
N PRO A 48 13.52 4.16 -1.43
CA PRO A 48 14.80 3.96 -0.75
C PRO A 48 15.35 2.53 -0.85
N GLN A 49 14.48 1.54 -1.07
CA GLN A 49 14.82 0.14 -1.28
C GLN A 49 15.76 -0.05 -2.48
N CYS A 50 15.69 0.82 -3.50
CA CYS A 50 16.55 0.79 -4.68
C CYS A 50 18.04 1.05 -4.37
N TYR A 51 18.34 1.69 -3.22
CA TYR A 51 19.70 1.98 -2.78
C TYR A 51 20.28 0.90 -1.86
N THR A 52 19.63 -0.25 -1.73
CA THR A 52 20.16 -1.37 -0.94
C THR A 52 21.54 -1.79 -1.46
N ASP A 53 22.48 -2.01 -0.54
CA ASP A 53 23.78 -2.60 -0.86
C ASP A 53 23.63 -4.13 -0.88
N THR A 54 23.45 -4.70 -2.08
CA THR A 54 23.22 -6.13 -2.24
C THR A 54 24.42 -7.01 -1.86
N GLN A 55 25.62 -6.42 -1.83
CA GLN A 55 26.91 -7.13 -1.69
C GLN A 55 27.06 -8.31 -2.67
N GLY A 56 26.40 -8.25 -3.83
CA GLY A 56 26.33 -9.34 -4.82
C GLY A 56 25.66 -10.63 -4.34
N ARG A 57 24.97 -10.61 -3.20
CA ARG A 57 24.38 -11.82 -2.59
C ARG A 57 22.90 -11.67 -2.24
N ALA A 58 22.53 -10.55 -1.64
CA ALA A 58 21.20 -10.34 -1.09
C ALA A 58 20.34 -9.56 -2.09
N ASN A 59 19.31 -10.21 -2.63
CA ASN A 59 18.45 -9.64 -3.65
C ASN A 59 17.01 -9.46 -3.12
N PRO A 60 16.72 -8.34 -2.43
CA PRO A 60 15.35 -7.96 -2.13
C PRO A 60 14.63 -7.35 -3.35
N CYS A 61 15.37 -6.86 -4.36
CA CYS A 61 14.84 -6.21 -5.56
C CYS A 61 13.91 -7.13 -6.37
N TRP A 62 14.18 -8.43 -6.33
CA TRP A 62 13.39 -9.48 -6.97
C TRP A 62 11.90 -9.39 -6.67
N VAL A 63 11.50 -8.99 -5.45
CA VAL A 63 10.07 -8.96 -5.11
C VAL A 63 9.30 -7.92 -5.95
N CYS A 64 9.98 -6.89 -6.47
CA CYS A 64 9.37 -5.83 -7.27
C CYS A 64 9.66 -5.95 -8.77
N HIS A 65 10.86 -6.41 -9.14
CA HIS A 65 11.32 -6.51 -10.52
C HIS A 65 11.18 -7.95 -11.03
N SER A 66 10.42 -8.14 -12.10
CA SER A 66 10.03 -9.46 -12.61
C SER A 66 10.27 -9.59 -14.12
N GLY A 67 10.17 -10.81 -14.62
CA GLY A 67 9.93 -10.98 -16.04
C GLY A 67 8.52 -10.47 -16.39
N ALA A 68 8.32 -10.09 -17.66
CA ALA A 68 6.98 -9.73 -18.15
C ALA A 68 5.94 -10.85 -17.89
N THR A 69 4.70 -10.43 -17.66
CA THR A 69 3.54 -11.29 -17.37
C THR A 69 2.42 -11.00 -18.37
N ARG A 70 1.38 -11.84 -18.45
CA ARG A 70 0.22 -11.53 -19.32
C ARG A 70 -0.58 -10.32 -18.83
N ALA A 71 -0.49 -9.99 -17.54
CA ALA A 71 -1.15 -8.82 -16.96
C ALA A 71 -0.33 -7.53 -17.07
N ASN A 72 0.99 -7.65 -17.18
CA ASN A 72 1.91 -6.52 -17.18
C ASN A 72 3.12 -6.80 -18.08
N GLY A 73 3.25 -6.05 -19.18
CA GLY A 73 4.28 -6.22 -20.19
C GLY A 73 5.67 -5.68 -19.82
N ILE A 74 5.82 -5.03 -18.66
CA ILE A 74 7.11 -4.57 -18.16
C ILE A 74 8.02 -5.79 -17.88
N ASP A 75 9.15 -5.86 -18.59
CA ASP A 75 10.24 -6.83 -18.37
C ASP A 75 11.43 -6.09 -17.74
N ASP A 76 11.49 -6.05 -16.40
CA ASP A 76 12.42 -5.21 -15.64
C ASP A 76 13.35 -5.98 -14.70
N TRP A 77 13.38 -7.31 -14.80
CA TRP A 77 14.23 -8.17 -13.95
C TRP A 77 15.73 -7.80 -14.01
N GLN A 78 16.21 -7.19 -15.10
CA GLN A 78 17.59 -6.74 -15.29
C GLN A 78 17.98 -5.66 -14.26
N LEU A 79 17.03 -4.87 -13.77
CA LEU A 79 17.24 -3.86 -12.74
C LEU A 79 17.71 -4.45 -11.40
N GLN A 80 17.58 -5.78 -11.21
CA GLN A 80 18.21 -6.47 -10.09
C GLN A 80 19.73 -6.50 -10.21
N ALA A 81 20.27 -6.64 -11.43
CA ALA A 81 21.71 -6.70 -11.70
C ALA A 81 22.32 -5.30 -11.91
N ASP A 82 21.50 -4.35 -12.38
CA ASP A 82 21.96 -3.07 -12.93
C ASP A 82 21.45 -1.87 -12.14
N TYR A 83 22.37 -1.00 -11.76
CA TYR A 83 22.04 0.32 -11.27
C TYR A 83 21.77 1.26 -12.46
N ALA A 84 20.61 1.10 -13.09
CA ALA A 84 20.13 1.90 -14.21
C ALA A 84 19.63 3.30 -13.78
N PHE A 85 20.43 4.00 -12.98
CA PHE A 85 20.13 5.34 -12.49
C PHE A 85 20.81 6.41 -13.34
N ASN A 86 20.09 7.49 -13.63
CA ASN A 86 20.69 8.73 -14.12
C ASN A 86 21.57 9.39 -13.03
N ALA A 87 22.29 10.45 -13.39
CA ALA A 87 23.22 11.12 -12.47
C ALA A 87 22.55 11.59 -11.16
N LEU A 88 21.32 12.10 -11.23
CA LEU A 88 20.56 12.54 -10.05
C LEU A 88 20.10 11.36 -9.18
N GLY A 89 19.68 10.26 -9.81
CA GLY A 89 19.20 9.05 -9.14
C GLY A 89 20.31 8.25 -8.48
N ARG A 90 21.58 8.48 -8.86
CA ARG A 90 22.74 7.86 -8.20
C ARG A 90 23.00 8.41 -6.81
N GLU A 91 22.44 9.56 -6.45
CA GLU A 91 22.47 10.08 -5.09
C GLU A 91 21.25 9.59 -4.32
N ASN A 92 21.46 9.09 -3.09
CA ASN A 92 20.36 8.71 -2.22
C ASN A 92 19.81 9.95 -1.50
N HIS A 93 18.63 10.41 -1.93
CA HIS A 93 17.96 11.58 -1.37
C HIS A 93 17.21 11.30 -0.06
N TRP A 94 17.10 10.03 0.34
CA TRP A 94 16.38 9.57 1.54
C TRP A 94 17.21 9.76 2.82
N ARG A 95 17.55 11.01 3.12
CA ARG A 95 18.48 11.38 4.20
C ARG A 95 18.04 10.92 5.59
N ASN A 96 16.73 10.76 5.81
CA ASN A 96 16.22 10.29 7.09
C ASN A 96 16.70 8.90 7.48
N LEU A 97 17.03 8.04 6.51
CA LEU A 97 17.56 6.70 6.78
C LEU A 97 18.97 6.72 7.37
N PHE A 98 19.68 7.85 7.28
CA PHE A 98 21.05 7.98 7.79
C PHE A 98 21.15 8.73 9.12
N VAL A 99 20.03 9.19 9.67
CA VAL A 99 19.98 9.93 10.93
C VAL A 99 19.81 8.95 12.08
N ASP A 100 20.72 8.99 13.05
CA ASP A 100 20.62 8.18 14.26
C ASP A 100 19.64 8.79 15.26
N ARG A 101 18.51 8.11 15.45
CA ARG A 101 17.42 8.53 16.33
C ARG A 101 17.39 7.77 17.66
N ARG A 102 18.40 6.97 17.99
CA ARG A 102 18.42 6.18 19.24
C ARG A 102 18.30 7.05 20.50
N ALA A 103 18.99 8.18 20.53
CA ALA A 103 18.91 9.12 21.66
C ALA A 103 17.50 9.71 21.86
N PRO A 104 16.85 10.33 20.85
CA PRO A 104 15.48 10.82 21.01
C PRO A 104 14.45 9.70 21.20
N ILE A 105 14.65 8.50 20.63
CA ILE A 105 13.81 7.32 20.91
C ILE A 105 13.84 6.97 22.40
N ALA A 106 15.02 6.92 23.01
CA ALA A 106 15.19 6.58 24.42
C ALA A 106 14.53 7.59 25.37
N GLN A 107 14.34 8.84 24.94
CA GLN A 107 13.67 9.88 25.73
C GLN A 107 12.14 9.73 25.78
N ILE A 108 11.54 8.99 24.83
CA ILE A 108 10.09 8.77 24.81
C ILE A 108 9.76 7.55 25.67
N ARG A 109 8.96 7.75 26.71
CA ARG A 109 8.53 6.66 27.61
C ARG A 109 7.52 5.73 26.93
N ASP A 110 7.56 4.45 27.24
CA ASP A 110 6.61 3.45 26.71
C ASP A 110 5.15 3.83 26.96
N ALA A 111 4.82 4.27 28.18
CA ALA A 111 3.48 4.70 28.52
C ALA A 111 3.03 5.97 27.77
N GLU A 112 3.98 6.82 27.34
CA GLU A 112 3.67 8.00 26.52
C GLU A 112 3.35 7.60 25.09
N ILE A 113 4.20 6.78 24.46
CA ILE A 113 3.95 6.35 23.08
C ILE A 113 2.70 5.47 22.98
N LEU A 114 2.46 4.59 23.96
CA LEU A 114 1.27 3.74 23.98
C LEU A 114 -0.02 4.56 24.08
N ARG A 115 -0.04 5.61 24.92
CA ARG A 115 -1.18 6.54 24.98
C ARG A 115 -1.36 7.27 23.65
N TYR A 116 -0.27 7.65 23.00
CA TYR A 116 -0.31 8.37 21.74
C TYR A 116 -0.93 7.54 20.62
N VAL A 117 -0.47 6.31 20.41
CA VAL A 117 -0.92 5.46 19.29
C VAL A 117 -2.38 5.01 19.42
N ARG A 118 -2.93 5.06 20.64
CA ARG A 118 -4.35 4.78 20.91
C ARG A 118 -5.29 5.94 20.60
N GLN A 119 -4.76 7.14 20.32
CA GLN A 119 -5.57 8.32 20.00
C GLN A 119 -5.93 8.36 18.52
N ASP A 120 -7.21 8.56 18.23
CA ASP A 120 -7.68 8.91 16.89
C ASP A 120 -7.12 10.28 16.45
N ASN A 121 -6.64 10.35 15.20
CA ASN A 121 -6.17 11.59 14.57
C ASN A 121 -6.82 11.89 13.20
N SER A 122 -7.85 11.15 12.84
CA SER A 122 -8.67 11.36 11.64
C SER A 122 -9.87 12.26 11.87
N VAL A 123 -10.39 12.29 13.10
CA VAL A 123 -11.53 13.16 13.48
C VAL A 123 -11.20 14.62 13.20
N GLY A 124 -12.13 15.34 12.57
CA GLY A 124 -11.99 16.75 12.23
C GLY A 124 -11.34 17.01 10.86
N LEU A 125 -10.69 16.02 10.24
CA LEU A 125 -10.04 16.19 8.93
C LEU A 125 -11.07 16.55 7.85
N ARG A 126 -12.16 15.77 7.76
CA ARG A 126 -13.22 15.98 6.77
C ARG A 126 -13.87 17.35 6.95
N GLU A 127 -14.21 17.72 8.18
CA GLU A 127 -14.83 19.00 8.52
C GLU A 127 -13.91 20.17 8.14
N ALA A 128 -12.62 20.10 8.47
CA ALA A 128 -11.66 21.14 8.12
C ALA A 128 -11.51 21.29 6.61
N LEU A 129 -11.50 20.19 5.84
CA LEU A 129 -11.44 20.23 4.38
C LEU A 129 -12.72 20.81 3.75
N LEU A 130 -13.89 20.48 4.29
CA LEU A 130 -15.17 21.01 3.80
C LEU A 130 -15.35 22.51 4.08
N GLN A 131 -14.70 23.04 5.11
CA GLN A 131 -14.67 24.48 5.40
C GLN A 131 -13.83 25.29 4.40
N LEU A 132 -12.93 24.65 3.66
CA LEU A 132 -12.15 25.34 2.62
C LEU A 132 -13.04 25.74 1.43
N PRO A 133 -12.74 26.85 0.73
CA PRO A 133 -13.38 27.18 -0.54
C PRO A 133 -13.22 26.04 -1.54
N ALA A 134 -14.25 25.76 -2.36
CA ALA A 134 -14.26 24.61 -3.27
C ALA A 134 -13.02 24.54 -4.19
N ALA A 135 -12.56 25.68 -4.71
CA ALA A 135 -11.37 25.78 -5.56
C ALA A 135 -10.04 25.46 -4.84
N GLN A 136 -10.05 25.38 -3.51
CA GLN A 136 -8.89 25.09 -2.67
C GLN A 136 -8.95 23.73 -1.99
N ARG A 137 -10.01 22.95 -2.24
CA ARG A 137 -10.15 21.60 -1.68
C ARG A 137 -9.26 20.63 -2.47
N PRO A 138 -8.66 19.64 -1.81
CA PRO A 138 -8.10 18.50 -2.51
C PRO A 138 -9.20 17.76 -3.25
N ARG A 139 -8.83 17.07 -4.33
CA ARG A 139 -9.74 16.31 -5.18
C ARG A 139 -10.43 15.18 -4.42
N TRP A 140 -9.74 14.55 -3.46
CA TRP A 140 -10.31 13.57 -2.58
C TRP A 140 -10.41 14.10 -1.14
N ILE A 141 -11.62 14.01 -0.59
CA ILE A 141 -11.93 14.29 0.81
C ILE A 141 -12.34 12.94 1.43
N PRO A 142 -11.67 12.48 2.50
CA PRO A 142 -12.04 11.24 3.17
C PRO A 142 -13.50 11.25 3.59
N ASP A 143 -14.21 10.18 3.26
CA ASP A 143 -15.65 10.06 3.46
C ASP A 143 -16.07 8.86 4.33
N LEU A 144 -15.13 8.00 4.70
CA LEU A 144 -15.31 6.87 5.59
C LEU A 144 -15.29 7.30 7.07
N ASP A 145 -16.33 6.92 7.80
CA ASP A 145 -16.39 7.03 9.26
C ASP A 145 -15.84 5.76 9.93
N TRP A 146 -14.56 5.80 10.30
CA TRP A 146 -13.87 4.68 10.93
C TRP A 146 -14.46 4.28 12.29
N SER A 147 -15.17 5.19 12.98
CA SER A 147 -15.74 4.92 14.31
C SER A 147 -16.92 3.93 14.26
N GLN A 148 -17.65 3.89 13.14
CA GLN A 148 -18.73 2.92 12.93
C GLN A 148 -18.19 1.53 12.60
N GLY A 149 -16.97 1.42 12.09
CA GLY A 149 -16.31 0.15 11.79
C GLY A 149 -16.98 -0.62 10.64
N PHE A 150 -16.73 -1.94 10.63
CA PHE A 150 -17.13 -2.84 9.54
C PHE A 150 -18.02 -3.96 10.05
N ASP A 151 -18.83 -4.54 9.16
CA ASP A 151 -19.47 -5.82 9.43
C ASP A 151 -18.54 -7.01 9.16
N ALA A 152 -19.01 -8.22 9.49
CA ALA A 152 -18.21 -9.44 9.36
C ALA A 152 -17.82 -9.75 7.90
N GLN A 153 -18.55 -9.21 6.93
CA GLN A 153 -18.28 -9.35 5.49
C GLN A 153 -17.46 -8.16 4.95
N GLY A 154 -16.97 -7.29 5.82
CA GLY A 154 -16.08 -6.18 5.50
C GLY A 154 -16.79 -4.91 5.03
N TRP A 155 -18.13 -4.85 5.04
CA TRP A 155 -18.83 -3.64 4.61
C TRP A 155 -18.70 -2.55 5.66
N ALA A 156 -18.36 -1.34 5.22
CA ALA A 156 -18.39 -0.17 6.10
C ALA A 156 -19.83 0.08 6.57
N ARG A 157 -20.00 0.30 7.87
CA ARG A 157 -21.33 0.45 8.48
C ARG A 157 -21.94 1.84 8.28
N ASP A 158 -21.15 2.78 7.79
CA ASP A 158 -21.53 4.19 7.55
C ASP A 158 -22.27 4.43 6.22
N GLY A 159 -22.45 3.38 5.40
CA GLY A 159 -23.11 3.47 4.09
C GLY A 159 -22.24 4.07 2.98
N SER A 160 -20.94 4.28 3.21
CA SER A 160 -20.00 4.84 2.22
C SER A 160 -19.77 3.96 0.99
N GLY A 161 -20.16 2.68 1.05
CA GLY A 161 -19.92 1.68 0.01
C GLY A 161 -18.49 1.12 -0.01
N TRP A 162 -17.65 1.51 0.94
CA TRP A 162 -16.34 0.89 1.14
C TRP A 162 -16.49 -0.54 1.64
N ARG A 163 -15.66 -1.45 1.10
CA ARG A 163 -15.56 -2.83 1.58
C ARG A 163 -14.11 -3.18 1.86
N ALA A 164 -13.83 -3.59 3.08
CA ALA A 164 -12.53 -4.11 3.49
C ALA A 164 -12.35 -5.57 3.05
N PHE A 165 -11.11 -5.92 2.70
CA PHE A 165 -10.72 -7.29 2.42
C PHE A 165 -9.41 -7.64 3.13
N ARG A 166 -9.20 -8.95 3.29
CA ARG A 166 -7.99 -9.52 3.88
C ARG A 166 -6.98 -9.84 2.79
N TYR A 167 -5.70 -9.82 3.12
CA TYR A 167 -4.61 -10.21 2.22
C TYR A 167 -3.41 -10.75 2.99
N GLN A 168 -2.62 -11.61 2.33
CA GLN A 168 -1.26 -11.92 2.79
C GLN A 168 -0.37 -10.69 2.49
N PRO A 169 0.22 -10.03 3.50
CA PRO A 169 1.05 -8.83 3.28
C PRO A 169 2.18 -9.05 2.27
N PHE A 170 2.46 -8.04 1.46
CA PHE A 170 3.58 -8.08 0.51
C PHE A 170 4.92 -8.12 1.26
N PRO A 171 5.93 -8.90 0.81
CA PRO A 171 7.19 -9.04 1.52
C PRO A 171 7.98 -7.74 1.72
N GLY A 172 8.76 -7.66 2.80
CA GLY A 172 9.74 -6.59 3.03
C GLY A 172 9.29 -5.50 4.00
N SER A 173 9.65 -4.24 3.72
CA SER A 173 9.41 -3.09 4.63
C SER A 173 7.94 -2.84 5.00
N PHE A 174 6.99 -3.47 4.30
CA PHE A 174 5.55 -3.35 4.55
C PHE A 174 5.04 -4.19 5.73
N TRP A 175 5.88 -5.06 6.30
CA TRP A 175 5.49 -5.90 7.43
C TRP A 175 5.37 -5.11 8.75
N PRO A 176 4.46 -5.50 9.66
CA PRO A 176 4.39 -4.92 11.01
C PRO A 176 5.73 -5.01 11.76
N ALA A 177 6.50 -6.07 11.55
CA ALA A 177 7.85 -6.22 12.11
C ALA A 177 8.83 -5.11 11.69
N ASN A 178 8.50 -4.35 10.63
CA ASN A 178 9.26 -3.24 10.10
C ASN A 178 8.61 -1.87 10.36
N GLY A 179 7.48 -1.82 11.06
CA GLY A 179 7.02 -0.63 11.75
C GLY A 179 5.58 -0.22 11.52
N SER A 180 4.85 -0.82 10.58
CA SER A 180 3.47 -0.39 10.28
C SER A 180 2.54 -1.57 10.12
N SER A 181 1.36 -1.47 10.72
CA SER A 181 0.21 -2.30 10.34
C SER A 181 -0.63 -1.54 9.32
N ASP A 182 -1.28 -2.25 8.40
CA ASP A 182 -2.14 -1.63 7.39
C ASP A 182 -3.44 -2.40 7.13
N ASP A 183 -4.32 -1.75 6.36
CA ASP A 183 -5.54 -2.33 5.81
C ASP A 183 -5.86 -1.70 4.46
N VAL A 184 -6.60 -2.44 3.63
CA VAL A 184 -7.03 -1.97 2.30
C VAL A 184 -8.53 -2.18 2.14
N LEU A 185 -9.18 -1.17 1.56
CA LEU A 185 -10.58 -1.19 1.20
C LEU A 185 -10.73 -0.87 -0.28
N ILE A 186 -11.76 -1.45 -0.88
CA ILE A 186 -12.16 -1.20 -2.27
C ILE A 186 -13.55 -0.56 -2.30
N ARG A 187 -13.76 0.36 -3.26
CA ARG A 187 -15.08 0.83 -3.63
C ARG A 187 -15.23 0.89 -5.14
N LEU A 188 -16.33 0.33 -5.67
CA LEU A 188 -16.70 0.47 -7.07
C LEU A 188 -17.66 1.65 -7.29
N PRO A 189 -17.70 2.23 -8.51
CA PRO A 189 -18.63 3.31 -8.84
C PRO A 189 -20.10 2.93 -8.59
N PRO A 190 -21.00 3.91 -8.40
CA PRO A 190 -22.42 3.66 -8.13
C PRO A 190 -23.10 2.67 -9.10
N ALA A 191 -22.75 2.68 -10.40
CA ALA A 191 -23.31 1.76 -11.38
C ALA A 191 -23.09 0.26 -11.03
N PHE A 192 -21.97 -0.07 -10.40
CA PHE A 192 -21.65 -1.45 -9.98
C PHE A 192 -22.39 -1.87 -8.70
N ARG A 193 -23.06 -0.92 -8.04
CA ARG A 193 -23.74 -1.10 -6.76
C ARG A 193 -25.25 -1.03 -6.89
N ARG A 194 -25.76 -0.81 -8.10
CA ARG A 194 -27.17 -0.64 -8.40
C ARG A 194 -27.69 -1.74 -9.31
N ASP A 195 -28.93 -2.13 -9.09
CA ASP A 195 -29.66 -3.03 -10.00
C ASP A 195 -30.05 -2.34 -11.32
N ALA A 196 -30.71 -3.08 -12.20
CA ALA A 196 -31.17 -2.57 -13.50
C ALA A 196 -32.20 -1.43 -13.38
N GLN A 197 -32.86 -1.30 -12.22
CA GLN A 197 -33.82 -0.25 -11.89
C GLN A 197 -33.16 0.93 -11.15
N GLN A 198 -31.83 1.01 -11.16
CA GLN A 198 -31.03 2.07 -10.54
C GLN A 198 -31.14 2.14 -9.00
N GLN A 199 -31.62 1.08 -8.33
CA GLN A 199 -31.70 1.01 -6.88
C GLN A 199 -30.42 0.40 -6.30
N GLU A 200 -29.93 0.94 -5.17
CA GLU A 200 -28.77 0.36 -4.48
C GLU A 200 -29.06 -1.09 -4.07
N SER A 201 -28.19 -2.01 -4.46
CA SER A 201 -28.34 -3.45 -4.22
C SER A 201 -27.01 -4.05 -3.77
N ARG A 202 -26.96 -4.44 -2.49
CA ARG A 202 -25.79 -5.10 -1.91
C ARG A 202 -25.48 -6.44 -2.59
N ALA A 203 -26.51 -7.14 -3.08
CA ALA A 203 -26.33 -8.41 -3.80
C ALA A 203 -25.65 -8.20 -5.17
N VAL A 204 -26.08 -7.18 -5.93
CA VAL A 204 -25.42 -6.79 -7.19
C VAL A 204 -23.98 -6.32 -6.93
N TYR A 205 -23.77 -5.55 -5.86
CA TYR A 205 -22.42 -5.10 -5.52
C TYR A 205 -21.49 -6.26 -5.13
N ALA A 206 -21.97 -7.20 -4.30
CA ALA A 206 -21.21 -8.40 -3.95
C ALA A 206 -20.88 -9.24 -5.19
N LEU A 207 -21.85 -9.43 -6.10
CA LEU A 207 -21.63 -10.11 -7.38
C LEU A 207 -20.56 -9.41 -8.23
N ASN A 208 -20.66 -8.09 -8.43
CA ASN A 208 -19.68 -7.34 -9.22
C ASN A 208 -18.27 -7.36 -8.61
N LEU A 209 -18.15 -7.34 -7.29
CA LEU A 209 -16.86 -7.53 -6.60
C LEU A 209 -16.31 -8.95 -6.78
N ALA A 210 -17.17 -9.98 -6.76
CA ALA A 210 -16.77 -11.36 -6.99
C ALA A 210 -16.31 -11.59 -8.45
N LEU A 211 -17.00 -10.99 -9.42
CA LEU A 211 -16.59 -10.98 -10.84
C LEU A 211 -15.22 -10.32 -11.01
N LEU A 212 -15.02 -9.14 -10.41
CA LEU A 212 -13.74 -8.43 -10.45
C LEU A 212 -12.63 -9.24 -9.77
N GLU A 213 -12.91 -9.85 -8.61
CA GLU A 213 -11.98 -10.75 -7.93
C GLU A 213 -11.58 -11.92 -8.84
N ALA A 214 -12.52 -12.60 -9.48
CA ALA A 214 -12.20 -13.70 -10.40
C ALA A 214 -11.42 -13.23 -11.64
N ALA A 215 -11.68 -12.02 -12.11
CA ALA A 215 -10.97 -11.45 -13.26
C ALA A 215 -9.53 -11.02 -12.94
N VAL A 216 -9.25 -10.58 -11.70
CA VAL A 216 -7.95 -9.99 -11.33
C VAL A 216 -7.11 -10.91 -10.44
N ALA A 217 -7.71 -11.73 -9.59
CA ALA A 217 -7.01 -12.51 -8.57
C ALA A 217 -6.65 -13.95 -8.98
N VAL A 218 -7.13 -14.42 -10.13
CA VAL A 218 -6.67 -15.69 -10.71
C VAL A 218 -5.35 -15.45 -11.43
N PRO A 219 -4.27 -16.20 -11.12
CA PRO A 219 -2.96 -15.99 -11.71
C PRO A 219 -2.93 -16.07 -13.24
N ASP A 220 -1.98 -15.37 -13.85
CA ASP A 220 -1.76 -15.40 -15.29
C ASP A 220 -1.05 -16.66 -15.80
N THR A 221 -0.54 -17.48 -14.88
CA THR A 221 -0.02 -18.83 -15.13
C THR A 221 -1.12 -19.86 -15.45
N ARG A 222 -2.40 -19.47 -15.34
CA ARG A 222 -3.56 -20.30 -15.68
C ARG A 222 -4.22 -19.79 -16.96
N GLU A 223 -4.56 -20.69 -17.86
CA GLU A 223 -5.32 -20.34 -19.05
C GLU A 223 -6.75 -19.91 -18.70
N ALA A 224 -7.40 -19.14 -19.57
CA ALA A 224 -8.78 -18.69 -19.36
C ALA A 224 -9.75 -19.87 -19.17
N ALA A 225 -9.54 -20.98 -19.88
CA ALA A 225 -10.32 -22.20 -19.74
C ALA A 225 -10.12 -22.93 -18.40
N GLN A 226 -9.07 -22.59 -17.65
CA GLN A 226 -8.73 -23.13 -16.33
C GLN A 226 -9.10 -22.15 -15.22
N LEU A 227 -9.89 -21.12 -15.53
CA LEU A 227 -10.35 -20.17 -14.55
C LEU A 227 -11.15 -20.90 -13.50
N GLN A 228 -10.72 -20.78 -12.26
CA GLN A 228 -11.43 -21.28 -11.11
C GLN A 228 -11.10 -20.37 -9.94
N ARG A 229 -12.14 -19.77 -9.37
CA ARG A 229 -12.02 -18.92 -8.18
C ARG A 229 -13.16 -19.21 -7.23
N ALA A 230 -12.84 -19.62 -6.00
CA ALA A 230 -13.82 -19.61 -4.92
C ALA A 230 -14.12 -18.14 -4.53
N VAL A 231 -15.40 -17.83 -4.36
CA VAL A 231 -15.94 -16.51 -4.01
C VAL A 231 -16.95 -16.65 -2.86
N GLU A 232 -17.44 -15.54 -2.33
CA GLU A 232 -18.62 -15.61 -1.45
C GLU A 232 -19.85 -16.09 -2.24
N ALA A 233 -20.91 -16.49 -1.54
CA ALA A 233 -22.14 -16.90 -2.21
C ALA A 233 -22.73 -15.72 -3.00
N VAL A 234 -22.88 -15.89 -4.31
CA VAL A 234 -23.44 -14.91 -5.24
C VAL A 234 -24.55 -15.54 -6.06
N ASP A 235 -25.54 -14.75 -6.45
CA ASP A 235 -26.73 -15.20 -7.18
C ASP A 235 -26.56 -14.95 -8.68
N GLU A 236 -26.45 -16.02 -9.47
CA GLU A 236 -26.25 -15.96 -10.92
C GLU A 236 -27.47 -15.38 -11.66
N ARG A 237 -28.66 -15.46 -11.07
CA ARG A 237 -29.90 -14.94 -11.68
C ARG A 237 -29.87 -13.43 -11.84
N LEU A 238 -29.05 -12.73 -11.04
CA LEU A 238 -28.85 -11.27 -11.14
C LEU A 238 -28.13 -10.86 -12.42
N LEU A 239 -27.45 -11.81 -13.09
CA LEU A 239 -26.69 -11.59 -14.31
C LEU A 239 -27.26 -12.41 -15.50
N GLY A 240 -27.98 -13.50 -15.22
CA GLY A 240 -28.47 -14.42 -16.26
C GLY A 240 -27.35 -15.21 -16.92
N PHE A 241 -26.25 -15.45 -16.19
CA PHE A 241 -25.07 -16.14 -16.68
C PHE A 241 -24.63 -17.17 -15.64
N ASP A 242 -24.50 -18.41 -16.08
CA ASP A 242 -24.07 -19.55 -15.27
C ASP A 242 -22.53 -19.43 -15.05
N LEU A 243 -22.15 -18.96 -13.87
CA LEU A 243 -20.77 -18.62 -13.51
C LEU A 243 -19.95 -19.87 -13.20
N ASP A 244 -20.57 -20.91 -12.64
CA ASP A 244 -19.89 -22.16 -12.30
C ASP A 244 -20.02 -23.26 -13.36
N GLY A 245 -20.84 -23.10 -14.38
CA GLY A 245 -20.95 -24.03 -15.49
C GLY A 245 -21.76 -25.29 -15.21
N ASP A 246 -22.61 -25.32 -14.18
CA ASP A 246 -23.44 -26.48 -13.85
C ASP A 246 -24.72 -26.61 -14.69
N GLY A 247 -25.02 -25.61 -15.54
CA GLY A 247 -26.19 -25.56 -16.41
C GLY A 247 -27.47 -25.03 -15.75
N ARG A 248 -27.38 -24.52 -14.52
CA ARG A 248 -28.47 -23.89 -13.76
C ARG A 248 -28.12 -22.44 -13.47
N LEU A 249 -29.12 -21.66 -13.04
CA LEU A 249 -28.91 -20.31 -12.54
C LEU A 249 -29.36 -20.29 -11.08
N ASP A 250 -28.41 -20.40 -10.15
CA ASP A 250 -28.67 -20.42 -8.71
C ASP A 250 -27.57 -19.66 -7.95
N PHE A 251 -27.54 -19.83 -6.63
CA PHE A 251 -26.41 -19.38 -5.83
C PHE A 251 -25.19 -20.26 -6.06
N THR A 252 -24.06 -19.64 -6.37
CA THR A 252 -22.77 -20.31 -6.45
C THR A 252 -21.73 -19.65 -5.54
N GLN A 253 -20.73 -20.43 -5.15
CA GLN A 253 -19.54 -19.97 -4.43
C GLN A 253 -18.28 -20.11 -5.29
N ARG A 254 -18.43 -20.37 -6.59
CA ARG A 254 -17.33 -20.59 -7.50
C ARG A 254 -17.59 -19.88 -8.82
N ILE A 255 -16.56 -19.23 -9.36
CA ILE A 255 -16.59 -18.68 -10.71
C ILE A 255 -15.60 -19.51 -11.53
N GLN A 256 -16.11 -20.15 -12.57
CA GLN A 256 -15.35 -20.88 -13.58
C GLN A 256 -15.37 -20.20 -14.94
N ARG A 257 -16.39 -19.37 -15.19
CA ARG A 257 -16.57 -18.62 -16.42
C ARG A 257 -16.80 -17.15 -16.11
N LEU A 258 -16.11 -16.27 -16.82
CA LEU A 258 -16.38 -14.84 -16.72
C LEU A 258 -17.45 -14.45 -17.75
N PRO A 259 -18.47 -13.68 -17.35
CA PRO A 259 -19.37 -13.05 -18.29
C PRO A 259 -18.65 -11.96 -19.08
N PRO A 260 -19.20 -11.51 -20.23
CA PRO A 260 -18.63 -10.42 -20.99
C PRO A 260 -18.72 -9.05 -20.29
N HIS A 261 -19.71 -8.87 -19.40
CA HIS A 261 -19.98 -7.60 -18.72
C HIS A 261 -20.33 -7.82 -17.24
N TYR A 262 -20.34 -6.73 -16.47
CA TYR A 262 -20.80 -6.72 -15.08
C TYR A 262 -22.33 -6.83 -14.97
N ALA A 263 -22.85 -6.99 -13.76
CA ALA A 263 -24.28 -7.08 -13.47
C ALA A 263 -24.90 -5.72 -13.12
N GLY A 264 -26.24 -5.64 -13.22
CA GLY A 264 -27.03 -4.48 -12.83
C GLY A 264 -26.82 -3.26 -13.72
N ALA A 265 -26.74 -2.07 -13.13
CA ALA A 265 -26.55 -0.82 -13.86
C ALA A 265 -25.18 -0.68 -14.55
N ALA A 266 -24.23 -1.59 -14.30
CA ALA A 266 -22.95 -1.68 -14.99
C ALA A 266 -22.93 -2.72 -16.13
N GLY A 267 -24.11 -3.16 -16.59
CA GLY A 267 -24.27 -4.20 -17.62
C GLY A 267 -23.66 -3.91 -18.99
N ASP A 268 -23.30 -2.66 -19.26
CA ASP A 268 -22.60 -2.21 -20.47
C ASP A 268 -21.07 -2.13 -20.30
N VAL A 269 -20.55 -2.31 -19.08
CA VAL A 269 -19.13 -2.26 -18.80
C VAL A 269 -18.51 -3.63 -19.00
N VAL A 270 -17.51 -3.71 -19.89
CA VAL A 270 -16.78 -4.95 -20.20
C VAL A 270 -15.99 -5.44 -18.99
N LEU A 271 -16.09 -6.74 -18.71
CA LEU A 271 -15.29 -7.42 -17.71
C LEU A 271 -13.98 -7.92 -18.34
N GLU A 272 -12.89 -7.21 -18.08
CA GLU A 272 -11.56 -7.56 -18.61
C GLU A 272 -10.70 -8.26 -17.56
N ARG A 273 -9.99 -9.32 -17.97
CA ARG A 273 -8.97 -9.96 -17.13
C ARG A 273 -7.90 -8.95 -16.73
N TYR A 274 -7.47 -9.03 -15.48
CA TYR A 274 -6.35 -8.26 -14.92
C TYR A 274 -6.53 -6.74 -14.90
N ARG A 275 -7.76 -6.23 -15.02
CA ARG A 275 -8.02 -4.79 -15.08
C ARG A 275 -9.12 -4.36 -14.14
N TYR A 276 -8.93 -3.21 -13.51
CA TYR A 276 -9.98 -2.58 -12.69
C TYR A 276 -10.84 -1.65 -13.55
N PRO A 277 -12.17 -1.65 -13.38
CA PRO A 277 -13.03 -0.72 -14.10
C PRO A 277 -12.73 0.73 -13.71
N VAL A 278 -12.92 1.65 -14.67
CA VAL A 278 -12.75 3.08 -14.43
C VAL A 278 -13.66 3.53 -13.29
N GLY A 279 -13.10 4.31 -12.38
CA GLY A 279 -13.76 4.76 -11.17
C GLY A 279 -13.61 3.83 -9.97
N THR A 280 -12.93 2.69 -10.09
CA THR A 280 -12.51 1.88 -8.92
C THR A 280 -11.68 2.73 -7.98
N GLU A 281 -11.96 2.64 -6.69
CA GLU A 281 -11.26 3.36 -5.63
C GLU A 281 -10.62 2.37 -4.65
N PHE A 282 -9.43 2.69 -4.17
CA PHE A 282 -8.77 2.03 -3.06
C PHE A 282 -8.49 3.01 -1.94
N LEU A 283 -8.70 2.57 -0.70
CA LEU A 283 -8.29 3.26 0.52
C LEU A 283 -7.31 2.36 1.26
N HIS A 284 -6.11 2.85 1.55
CA HIS A 284 -5.05 2.15 2.26
C HIS A 284 -4.63 2.96 3.47
N SER A 285 -4.79 2.40 4.66
CA SER A 285 -4.35 3.07 5.89
C SER A 285 -3.05 2.47 6.40
N LEU A 286 -2.11 3.31 6.80
CA LEU A 286 -0.92 2.90 7.54
C LEU A 286 -1.05 3.39 8.97
N ARG A 287 -0.85 2.49 9.92
CA ARG A 287 -1.08 2.73 11.35
C ARG A 287 0.17 2.39 12.17
N TYR A 288 0.23 2.97 13.36
CA TYR A 288 1.19 2.60 14.40
C TYR A 288 0.93 1.19 14.94
N LEU A 289 1.83 0.70 15.79
CA LEU A 289 1.76 -0.64 16.36
C LEU A 289 1.28 -0.60 17.83
N ASP A 290 0.03 -0.98 18.10
CA ASP A 290 -0.41 -1.18 19.49
C ASP A 290 -0.20 -2.65 19.89
N PRO A 291 0.83 -2.98 20.71
CA PRO A 291 1.14 -4.36 21.07
C PRO A 291 0.03 -5.08 21.86
N ASP A 292 -0.96 -4.35 22.38
CA ASP A 292 -2.11 -4.90 23.11
C ASP A 292 -3.36 -5.03 22.21
N ALA A 293 -3.31 -4.58 20.96
CA ALA A 293 -4.43 -4.66 20.01
C ALA A 293 -4.31 -5.87 19.07
N ALA A 294 -5.43 -6.28 18.50
CA ALA A 294 -5.47 -7.34 17.48
C ALA A 294 -4.58 -6.97 16.27
N ASP A 295 -3.76 -7.93 15.83
CA ASP A 295 -2.79 -7.76 14.74
C ASP A 295 -1.83 -6.56 14.95
N MET A 296 -1.65 -6.14 16.21
CA MET A 296 -0.94 -4.95 16.65
C MET A 296 -1.39 -3.65 15.99
N ARG A 297 -2.65 -3.53 15.57
CA ARG A 297 -3.12 -2.35 14.84
C ARG A 297 -3.56 -1.23 15.78
N ALA A 298 -2.88 -0.10 15.70
CA ALA A 298 -3.25 1.07 16.49
C ALA A 298 -4.43 1.85 15.90
N THR A 299 -5.16 2.58 16.76
CA THR A 299 -6.21 3.53 16.35
C THR A 299 -5.64 4.65 15.47
N ARG A 300 -4.42 5.11 15.79
CA ARG A 300 -3.79 6.26 15.15
C ARG A 300 -3.23 5.95 13.77
N PHE A 301 -3.52 6.83 12.82
CA PHE A 301 -2.93 6.79 11.48
C PHE A 301 -1.55 7.44 11.44
N LYS A 302 -0.65 6.81 10.70
CA LYS A 302 0.55 7.42 10.15
C LYS A 302 0.23 8.13 8.83
N GLU A 303 -0.46 7.40 7.95
CA GLU A 303 -0.87 7.85 6.63
C GLU A 303 -2.25 7.29 6.26
N LEU A 304 -2.97 8.03 5.42
CA LEU A 304 -4.20 7.60 4.79
C LEU A 304 -4.08 7.85 3.29
N ARG A 305 -3.95 6.77 2.51
CA ARG A 305 -3.62 6.80 1.08
C ARG A 305 -4.85 6.40 0.27
N TYR A 306 -5.10 7.13 -0.81
CA TYR A 306 -6.23 6.94 -1.70
C TYR A 306 -5.76 6.81 -3.13
N ALA A 307 -6.35 5.87 -3.86
CA ALA A 307 -6.16 5.70 -5.28
C ALA A 307 -7.51 5.63 -5.98
N ARG A 308 -7.63 6.23 -7.16
CA ARG A 308 -8.80 6.11 -8.04
C ARG A 308 -8.39 5.87 -9.47
N LYS A 309 -9.00 4.89 -10.13
CA LYS A 309 -8.87 4.67 -11.57
C LYS A 309 -9.63 5.77 -12.30
N ILE A 310 -8.93 6.62 -13.05
CA ILE A 310 -9.50 7.77 -13.75
C ILE A 310 -9.61 7.57 -15.27
N PHE A 311 -8.81 6.66 -15.84
CA PHE A 311 -8.95 6.21 -17.23
C PHE A 311 -8.39 4.79 -17.38
N ALA A 312 -8.74 4.11 -18.46
CA ALA A 312 -8.15 2.85 -18.86
C ALA A 312 -7.42 3.03 -20.19
N LEU A 313 -6.28 2.34 -20.36
CA LEU A 313 -5.60 2.24 -21.65
C LEU A 313 -6.09 0.97 -22.33
N ASP A 314 -6.37 1.00 -23.64
CA ASP A 314 -6.55 -0.24 -24.39
C ASP A 314 -5.21 -1.01 -24.53
N ALA A 315 -5.25 -2.20 -25.11
CA ALA A 315 -4.06 -3.04 -25.26
C ALA A 315 -2.98 -2.36 -26.14
N ALA A 316 -3.37 -1.69 -27.23
CA ALA A 316 -2.45 -1.04 -28.14
C ALA A 316 -1.73 0.15 -27.48
N HIS A 317 -2.48 1.00 -26.76
CA HIS A 317 -1.93 2.10 -26.00
C HIS A 317 -1.04 1.60 -24.86
N THR A 318 -1.40 0.50 -24.18
CA THR A 318 -0.56 -0.10 -23.14
C THR A 318 0.81 -0.51 -23.72
N GLN A 319 0.82 -1.23 -24.85
CA GLN A 319 2.06 -1.63 -25.52
C GLN A 319 2.90 -0.44 -25.99
N LEU A 320 2.25 0.60 -26.54
CA LEU A 320 2.94 1.83 -26.94
C LEU A 320 3.59 2.54 -25.74
N ARG A 321 2.90 2.59 -24.60
CA ARG A 321 3.43 3.16 -23.35
C ARG A 321 4.61 2.35 -22.84
N ASP A 322 4.51 1.03 -22.78
CA ASP A 322 5.60 0.14 -22.35
C ASP A 322 6.84 0.33 -23.24
N ALA A 323 6.64 0.42 -24.56
CA ALA A 323 7.73 0.67 -25.51
C ALA A 323 8.33 2.07 -25.39
N GLN A 324 7.52 3.08 -25.06
CA GLN A 324 8.00 4.44 -24.81
C GLN A 324 8.82 4.51 -23.52
N GLU A 325 8.34 3.89 -22.45
CA GLU A 325 9.04 3.84 -21.16
C GLU A 325 10.40 3.15 -21.33
N ALA A 326 10.47 2.02 -22.03
CA ALA A 326 11.73 1.33 -22.32
C ALA A 326 12.72 2.21 -23.12
N ARG A 327 12.22 3.00 -24.09
CA ARG A 327 13.05 3.96 -24.85
C ARG A 327 13.54 5.11 -23.98
N GLU A 328 12.67 5.69 -23.16
CA GLU A 328 13.02 6.79 -22.25
C GLU A 328 14.07 6.34 -21.23
N GLN A 329 13.91 5.16 -20.64
CA GLN A 329 14.90 4.56 -19.74
C GLN A 329 16.26 4.38 -20.44
N THR A 330 16.26 3.84 -21.67
CA THR A 330 17.50 3.68 -22.46
C THR A 330 18.15 5.03 -22.80
N ALA A 331 17.35 6.06 -23.04
CA ALA A 331 17.81 7.43 -23.33
C ALA A 331 18.20 8.23 -22.06
N GLY A 332 18.08 7.65 -20.86
CA GLY A 332 18.36 8.32 -19.59
C GLY A 332 17.29 9.35 -19.17
N GLY A 333 16.12 9.32 -19.80
CA GLY A 333 14.93 10.07 -19.38
C GLY A 333 14.39 9.56 -18.05
N TRP A 334 13.47 10.32 -17.45
CA TRP A 334 12.80 9.94 -16.21
C TRP A 334 11.30 10.15 -16.33
N PRO A 335 10.49 9.32 -15.64
CA PRO A 335 9.05 9.41 -15.72
C PRO A 335 8.58 10.76 -15.15
N TYR A 336 7.66 11.40 -15.86
CA TYR A 336 6.99 12.59 -15.41
C TYR A 336 5.59 12.25 -14.92
N PHE A 337 5.34 12.50 -13.64
CA PHE A 337 4.00 12.33 -13.07
C PHE A 337 3.26 13.67 -13.03
N GLY A 338 2.14 13.71 -13.74
CA GLY A 338 1.26 14.88 -13.76
C GLY A 338 0.58 15.12 -12.41
N GLY A 339 0.09 16.35 -12.23
CA GLY A 339 -0.66 16.76 -11.04
C GLY A 339 0.19 17.41 -9.94
N ASP A 340 -0.50 17.77 -8.87
CA ASP A 340 0.04 18.37 -7.65
C ASP A 340 -0.61 17.76 -6.40
N ALA A 341 -0.24 18.29 -5.22
CA ALA A 341 -0.77 17.80 -3.96
C ALA A 341 -2.31 17.80 -3.85
N PHE A 342 -2.99 18.73 -4.52
CA PHE A 342 -4.45 18.92 -4.48
C PHE A 342 -5.16 18.11 -5.56
N SER A 343 -4.60 17.98 -6.75
CA SER A 343 -5.17 17.08 -7.77
C SER A 343 -4.90 15.60 -7.49
N GLY A 344 -3.87 15.31 -6.70
CA GLY A 344 -3.23 14.00 -6.65
C GLY A 344 -2.20 13.85 -7.78
N ILE A 345 -1.37 12.82 -7.68
CA ILE A 345 -0.38 12.44 -8.68
C ILE A 345 -0.98 11.40 -9.62
N PHE A 346 -0.82 11.59 -10.93
CA PHE A 346 -1.33 10.67 -11.93
C PHE A 346 -0.24 9.71 -12.39
N SER A 347 -0.54 8.42 -12.34
CA SER A 347 0.23 7.39 -13.04
C SER A 347 -0.20 7.33 -14.50
N GLU A 348 0.75 6.92 -15.34
CA GLU A 348 0.52 6.74 -16.78
C GLU A 348 -0.40 5.55 -17.08
N ARG A 349 -0.64 4.70 -16.07
CA ARG A 349 -1.52 3.52 -16.11
C ARG A 349 -2.96 3.82 -15.65
N GLY A 350 -3.33 5.10 -15.54
CA GLY A 350 -4.72 5.49 -15.31
C GLY A 350 -5.14 5.65 -13.86
N TRP A 351 -4.21 5.61 -12.91
CA TRP A 351 -4.50 5.84 -11.49
C TRP A 351 -4.13 7.24 -11.04
N GLN A 352 -5.02 7.88 -10.27
CA GLN A 352 -4.74 9.07 -9.48
C GLN A 352 -4.51 8.66 -8.03
N LEU A 353 -3.41 9.10 -7.42
CA LEU A 353 -3.11 8.86 -6.00
C LEU A 353 -3.07 10.17 -5.22
N GLN A 354 -3.63 10.17 -4.02
CA GLN A 354 -3.58 11.29 -3.08
C GLN A 354 -3.56 10.74 -1.65
N ALA A 355 -2.86 11.42 -0.74
CA ALA A 355 -2.71 10.90 0.61
C ALA A 355 -2.63 12.00 1.67
N TYR A 356 -2.97 11.62 2.89
CA TYR A 356 -2.79 12.40 4.10
C TYR A 356 -1.70 11.74 4.96
N ILE A 357 -0.92 12.54 5.68
CA ILE A 357 0.13 12.10 6.61
C ILE A 357 0.01 12.87 7.90
N GLU A 358 0.47 12.28 8.99
CA GLU A 358 0.45 12.92 10.30
C GLU A 358 1.34 14.18 10.39
N GLN A 359 0.81 15.25 10.98
CA GLN A 359 1.52 16.51 11.23
C GLN A 359 2.06 16.61 12.67
N ALA A 360 2.87 17.64 12.96
CA ALA A 360 3.60 17.76 14.24
C ALA A 360 2.71 17.77 15.49
N ASP A 361 1.50 18.35 15.41
CA ASP A 361 0.50 18.34 16.49
C ASP A 361 -0.29 17.02 16.58
N GLY A 362 -0.02 16.10 15.67
CA GLY A 362 -0.60 14.78 15.62
C GLY A 362 -1.83 14.63 14.71
N ARG A 363 -2.44 15.70 14.21
CA ARG A 363 -3.57 15.59 13.26
C ARG A 363 -3.08 15.17 11.87
N LEU A 364 -3.97 14.70 11.00
CA LEU A 364 -3.61 14.44 9.61
C LEU A 364 -3.51 15.75 8.80
N ARG A 365 -2.61 15.79 7.82
CA ARG A 365 -2.50 16.86 6.82
C ARG A 365 -2.35 16.27 5.43
N LEU A 366 -2.76 17.02 4.41
CA LEU A 366 -2.51 16.67 3.03
C LEU A 366 -0.99 16.54 2.81
N GLN A 367 -0.58 15.43 2.18
CA GLN A 367 0.80 15.25 1.78
C GLN A 367 1.18 16.29 0.73
N THR A 368 2.43 16.75 0.75
CA THR A 368 2.96 17.60 -0.32
C THR A 368 3.10 16.81 -1.64
N ARG A 369 3.39 17.47 -2.76
CA ARG A 369 3.59 16.79 -4.05
C ARG A 369 4.78 15.86 -3.98
N GLU A 370 5.90 16.32 -3.43
CA GLU A 370 7.12 15.53 -3.24
C GLU A 370 6.88 14.29 -2.39
N GLU A 371 6.16 14.49 -1.28
CA GLU A 371 5.67 13.43 -0.44
C GLU A 371 4.83 12.40 -1.25
N GLN A 372 3.81 12.85 -2.00
CA GLN A 372 2.92 11.94 -2.76
C GLN A 372 3.63 11.16 -3.88
N MET A 373 4.73 11.69 -4.45
CA MET A 373 5.50 11.00 -5.49
C MET A 373 6.10 9.67 -5.02
N SER A 374 6.34 9.48 -3.72
CA SER A 374 6.83 8.21 -3.17
C SER A 374 5.92 7.03 -3.52
N CYS A 375 4.60 7.24 -3.62
CA CYS A 375 3.67 6.19 -4.03
C CYS A 375 3.92 5.71 -5.47
N MET A 376 4.44 6.57 -6.35
CA MET A 376 4.66 6.21 -7.74
C MET A 376 5.72 5.11 -7.88
N GLY A 377 6.70 5.01 -6.99
CA GLY A 377 7.70 3.94 -7.07
C GLY A 377 7.15 2.52 -7.00
N CYS A 378 5.97 2.34 -6.39
CA CYS A 378 5.27 1.05 -6.38
C CYS A 378 4.12 0.99 -7.40
N HIS A 379 3.57 2.14 -7.78
CA HIS A 379 2.36 2.23 -8.64
C HIS A 379 2.67 2.72 -10.06
N SER A 380 3.94 2.75 -10.46
CA SER A 380 4.40 2.96 -11.83
C SER A 380 5.69 2.18 -12.10
N GLY A 381 5.88 1.76 -13.35
CA GLY A 381 7.17 1.29 -13.87
C GLY A 381 7.78 0.01 -13.29
N ILE A 382 7.07 -0.77 -12.48
CA ILE A 382 7.56 -2.08 -11.98
C ILE A 382 6.75 -3.27 -12.50
N GLY A 383 7.46 -4.37 -12.80
CA GLY A 383 6.92 -5.58 -13.43
C GLY A 383 5.92 -6.36 -12.58
N ILE A 384 6.04 -6.32 -11.24
CA ILE A 384 5.26 -7.19 -10.35
C ILE A 384 3.75 -6.91 -10.34
N THR A 385 3.32 -5.68 -10.62
CA THR A 385 1.94 -5.24 -10.35
C THR A 385 0.90 -5.80 -11.33
N VAL A 386 -0.37 -5.81 -10.92
CA VAL A 386 -1.52 -6.11 -11.78
C VAL A 386 -2.35 -4.83 -11.90
N ASP A 387 -2.40 -4.27 -13.11
CA ASP A 387 -2.98 -2.95 -13.38
C ASP A 387 -2.48 -1.87 -12.42
N ALA A 388 -1.15 -1.82 -12.21
CA ALA A 388 -0.48 -0.88 -11.30
C ALA A 388 -0.93 -0.97 -9.82
N SER A 389 -1.49 -2.11 -9.40
CA SER A 389 -2.00 -2.35 -8.05
C SER A 389 -1.47 -3.67 -7.45
N PHE A 390 -1.47 -3.74 -6.12
CA PHE A 390 -1.09 -4.92 -5.31
C PHE A 390 -2.30 -5.64 -4.69
N ALA A 391 -3.52 -5.12 -4.88
CA ALA A 391 -4.70 -5.40 -4.08
C ALA A 391 -5.25 -6.85 -4.17
N LEU A 392 -6.27 -7.07 -5.01
CA LEU A 392 -7.01 -8.35 -5.06
C LEU A 392 -6.17 -9.61 -5.35
N PRO A 393 -5.05 -9.57 -6.10
CA PRO A 393 -4.19 -10.75 -6.31
C PRO A 393 -3.71 -11.44 -5.03
N ARG A 394 -3.64 -10.72 -3.91
CA ARG A 394 -3.18 -11.22 -2.61
C ARG A 394 -4.32 -11.54 -1.63
N LYS A 395 -5.58 -11.36 -2.06
CA LYS A 395 -6.77 -11.66 -1.26
C LYS A 395 -7.02 -13.17 -1.19
N PRO A 396 -7.22 -13.77 0.00
CA PRO A 396 -7.69 -15.14 0.12
C PRO A 396 -9.01 -15.35 -0.63
N PRO A 397 -9.21 -16.49 -1.30
CA PRO A 397 -10.45 -16.76 -2.02
C PRO A 397 -11.63 -16.93 -1.05
N GLY A 398 -12.84 -16.84 -1.60
CA GLY A 398 -14.07 -17.07 -0.86
C GLY A 398 -14.45 -15.94 0.09
N ALA A 399 -15.48 -16.21 0.90
CA ALA A 399 -15.97 -15.31 1.93
C ALA A 399 -14.90 -14.97 2.99
N ALA A 400 -13.96 -15.87 3.24
CA ALA A 400 -12.88 -15.68 4.22
C ALA A 400 -11.91 -14.53 3.87
N GLY A 401 -11.82 -14.18 2.58
CA GLY A 401 -11.05 -13.03 2.13
C GLY A 401 -11.75 -11.69 2.30
N TRP A 402 -13.06 -11.67 2.59
CA TRP A 402 -13.79 -10.44 2.91
C TRP A 402 -13.81 -10.21 4.42
N GLY A 403 -13.78 -8.94 4.82
CA GLY A 403 -13.64 -8.56 6.22
C GLY A 403 -12.49 -7.60 6.42
N TYR A 404 -12.50 -6.94 7.58
CA TYR A 404 -11.38 -6.10 7.98
C TYR A 404 -10.10 -6.96 8.06
N GLN A 405 -8.96 -6.37 7.65
CA GLN A 405 -7.68 -7.08 7.58
C GLN A 405 -7.43 -7.85 8.87
N SER A 406 -6.96 -9.09 8.77
CA SER A 406 -6.48 -9.84 9.92
C SER A 406 -5.42 -10.84 9.50
N LEU A 407 -4.36 -10.96 10.30
CA LEU A 407 -3.28 -11.91 10.06
C LEU A 407 -3.54 -13.26 10.72
N ALA A 408 -4.50 -13.32 11.65
CA ALA A 408 -4.85 -14.54 12.38
C ALA A 408 -5.34 -15.63 11.42
N GLY A 409 -4.72 -16.81 11.52
CA GLY A 409 -5.06 -17.97 10.69
C GLY A 409 -4.58 -17.91 9.24
N LEU A 410 -3.94 -16.81 8.80
CA LEU A 410 -3.32 -16.77 7.48
C LEU A 410 -2.01 -17.56 7.49
N GLN A 411 -1.87 -18.54 6.62
CA GLN A 411 -0.63 -19.30 6.44
C GLN A 411 0.15 -18.79 5.22
N ASP A 412 1.48 -18.84 5.27
CA ASP A 412 2.35 -18.42 4.17
C ASP A 412 2.12 -19.34 2.96
N ARG A 413 1.70 -18.73 1.86
CA ARG A 413 1.41 -19.40 0.59
C ARG A 413 2.53 -19.15 -0.40
N PRO A 414 2.82 -20.12 -1.29
CA PRO A 414 3.68 -19.86 -2.44
C PRO A 414 3.09 -18.77 -3.33
N GLN A 415 3.94 -17.97 -3.96
CA GLN A 415 3.53 -17.17 -5.12
C GLN A 415 3.17 -18.07 -6.32
N ALA A 416 2.41 -17.53 -7.27
CA ALA A 416 2.01 -18.25 -8.46
C ALA A 416 3.21 -18.83 -9.22
N GLY A 417 3.12 -20.10 -9.63
CA GLY A 417 4.20 -20.82 -10.30
C GLY A 417 5.35 -21.29 -9.39
N SER A 418 5.28 -21.08 -8.07
CA SER A 418 6.23 -21.60 -7.08
C SER A 418 5.61 -22.71 -6.23
N ARG A 419 6.45 -23.62 -5.73
CA ARG A 419 6.12 -24.58 -4.65
C ARG A 419 6.69 -24.16 -3.29
N THR A 420 7.57 -23.17 -3.27
CA THR A 420 8.15 -22.64 -2.03
C THR A 420 7.23 -21.54 -1.49
N PRO A 421 6.86 -21.58 -0.19
CA PRO A 421 6.15 -20.48 0.47
C PRO A 421 6.83 -19.13 0.23
N GLU A 422 6.05 -18.08 -0.03
CA GLU A 422 6.57 -16.79 -0.50
C GLU A 422 7.52 -16.16 0.52
N TYR A 423 7.20 -16.18 1.81
CA TYR A 423 8.06 -15.58 2.82
C TYR A 423 9.35 -16.38 3.00
N ALA A 424 9.29 -17.71 2.89
CA ALA A 424 10.50 -18.52 2.87
C ALA A 424 11.39 -18.22 1.64
N LEU A 425 10.78 -18.01 0.48
CA LEU A 425 11.47 -17.62 -0.75
C LEU A 425 12.11 -16.23 -0.61
N TYR A 426 11.37 -15.25 -0.08
CA TYR A 426 11.85 -13.90 0.16
C TYR A 426 13.03 -13.88 1.13
N LEU A 427 12.89 -14.48 2.32
CA LEU A 427 13.96 -14.52 3.32
C LEU A 427 15.23 -15.18 2.77
N ARG A 428 15.08 -16.22 1.94
CA ARG A 428 16.22 -16.88 1.27
C ARG A 428 16.93 -15.96 0.27
N ARG A 429 16.18 -15.21 -0.53
CA ARG A 429 16.73 -14.33 -1.59
C ARG A 429 17.26 -13.01 -1.04
N ALA A 430 16.54 -12.38 -0.12
CA ALA A 430 16.90 -11.11 0.51
C ALA A 430 17.91 -11.26 1.66
N GLY A 431 17.98 -12.44 2.30
CA GLY A 431 18.86 -12.70 3.44
C GLY A 431 18.44 -11.96 4.74
N ALA A 432 17.25 -11.38 4.76
CA ALA A 432 16.64 -10.73 5.92
C ALA A 432 15.13 -10.51 5.68
N GLY A 433 14.42 -10.05 6.70
CA GLY A 433 13.00 -9.67 6.63
C GLY A 433 12.75 -8.23 6.18
N ASP A 434 13.77 -7.54 5.67
CA ASP A 434 13.71 -6.19 5.13
C ASP A 434 14.83 -5.98 4.10
N GLU A 435 14.71 -4.96 3.27
CA GLU A 435 15.60 -4.70 2.15
C GLU A 435 17.01 -4.28 2.58
N TYR A 436 17.15 -3.79 3.82
CA TYR A 436 18.39 -3.23 4.36
C TYR A 436 19.10 -4.15 5.35
N ARG A 437 18.54 -5.34 5.61
CA ARG A 437 19.02 -6.30 6.63
C ARG A 437 19.17 -5.64 8.01
N ASN A 438 18.23 -4.77 8.39
CA ASN A 438 18.31 -3.98 9.63
C ASN A 438 17.36 -4.48 10.75
N ASN A 439 16.48 -5.44 10.44
CA ASN A 439 15.61 -6.06 11.45
C ASN A 439 16.36 -7.12 12.27
N ALA A 440 17.09 -6.65 13.28
CA ALA A 440 17.87 -7.51 14.18
C ALA A 440 17.03 -8.56 14.93
N GLU A 441 15.74 -8.30 15.20
CA GLU A 441 14.87 -9.28 15.84
C GLU A 441 14.59 -10.46 14.90
N LEU A 442 14.19 -10.18 13.65
CA LEU A 442 13.98 -11.22 12.64
C LEU A 442 15.26 -11.97 12.31
N LEU A 443 16.39 -11.28 12.18
CA LEU A 443 17.69 -11.92 11.94
C LEU A 443 18.04 -12.92 13.04
N ARG A 444 17.87 -12.55 14.33
CA ARG A 444 18.10 -13.49 15.44
C ARG A 444 17.16 -14.68 15.43
N ARG A 445 15.90 -14.48 15.04
CA ARG A 445 14.85 -15.51 15.09
C ARG A 445 14.90 -16.48 13.92
N TYR A 446 15.20 -15.99 12.72
CA TYR A 446 15.08 -16.75 11.47
C TYR A 446 16.41 -16.95 10.74
N PHE A 447 17.49 -16.32 11.20
CA PHE A 447 18.86 -16.56 10.70
C PHE A 447 19.82 -16.91 11.84
N PRO A 448 19.53 -17.93 12.67
CA PRO A 448 20.44 -18.36 13.73
C PRO A 448 21.81 -18.72 13.12
N ASN A 449 22.88 -18.17 13.67
CA ASN A 449 24.24 -18.31 13.15
C ASN A 449 24.41 -17.87 11.67
N GLY A 450 23.54 -17.00 11.17
CA GLY A 450 23.58 -16.49 9.80
C GLY A 450 22.95 -17.41 8.74
N ALA A 451 22.33 -18.51 9.14
CA ALA A 451 21.69 -19.46 8.24
C ALA A 451 20.16 -19.45 8.41
N LEU A 452 19.42 -19.48 7.29
CA LEU A 452 17.97 -19.43 7.31
C LEU A 452 17.35 -20.67 8.00
N ASP A 453 16.53 -20.46 9.02
CA ASP A 453 15.76 -21.51 9.67
C ASP A 453 14.52 -21.87 8.84
N THR A 454 14.72 -22.78 7.90
CA THR A 454 13.63 -23.30 7.06
C THR A 454 12.59 -24.11 7.83
N ALA A 455 12.95 -24.69 8.98
CA ALA A 455 12.00 -25.46 9.79
C ALA A 455 10.99 -24.53 10.47
N ALA A 456 11.45 -23.41 11.02
CA ALA A 456 10.56 -22.37 11.57
C ALA A 456 9.60 -21.82 10.51
N LEU A 457 10.04 -21.67 9.26
CA LEU A 457 9.20 -21.18 8.17
C LEU A 457 8.16 -22.19 7.68
N ARG A 458 8.47 -23.50 7.74
CA ARG A 458 7.46 -24.54 7.45
C ARG A 458 6.29 -24.52 8.42
N ARG A 459 6.51 -24.09 9.67
CA ARG A 459 5.45 -24.00 10.68
C ARG A 459 4.39 -22.96 10.37
N ILE A 460 4.76 -21.85 9.72
CA ILE A 460 3.82 -20.79 9.34
C ILE A 460 3.24 -20.99 7.93
N ALA A 461 3.83 -21.87 7.13
CA ALA A 461 3.38 -22.17 5.78
C ALA A 461 2.12 -23.04 5.77
N VAL A 462 1.48 -23.16 4.61
CA VAL A 462 0.33 -24.05 4.43
C VAL A 462 0.62 -25.46 4.94
N GLY A 463 -0.24 -25.96 5.84
CA GLY A 463 -0.08 -27.28 6.47
C GLY A 463 0.78 -27.28 7.75
N GLY A 464 1.36 -26.13 8.12
CA GLY A 464 2.03 -25.94 9.41
C GLY A 464 1.06 -25.73 10.58
N ASP A 465 1.61 -25.66 11.80
CA ASP A 465 0.88 -25.51 13.06
C ASP A 465 0.78 -24.05 13.56
N GLN A 466 1.34 -23.11 12.81
CA GLN A 466 1.35 -21.68 13.11
C GLN A 466 0.80 -20.87 11.92
N ASP A 467 0.60 -19.57 12.16
CA ASP A 467 0.22 -18.60 11.14
C ASP A 467 1.30 -17.51 10.98
N ILE A 468 1.15 -16.69 9.95
CA ILE A 468 2.12 -15.67 9.56
C ILE A 468 2.36 -14.61 10.63
N ARG A 469 1.48 -14.46 11.64
CA ARG A 469 1.72 -13.53 12.76
C ARG A 469 3.02 -13.83 13.47
N THR A 470 3.41 -15.10 13.53
CA THR A 470 4.67 -15.52 14.14
C THR A 470 5.85 -14.82 13.48
N LEU A 471 5.86 -14.66 12.16
CA LEU A 471 6.92 -13.95 11.44
C LEU A 471 6.67 -12.43 11.42
N LEU A 472 5.43 -12.02 11.16
CA LEU A 472 5.12 -10.64 10.80
C LEU A 472 4.93 -9.70 11.98
N LEU A 473 4.56 -10.20 13.16
CA LEU A 473 4.39 -9.36 14.35
C LEU A 473 5.71 -9.26 15.14
N PRO A 474 6.18 -8.04 15.45
CA PRO A 474 7.36 -7.85 16.28
C PRO A 474 7.07 -8.15 17.76
N SER A 475 8.12 -8.23 18.58
CA SER A 475 7.97 -8.14 20.03
C SER A 475 7.35 -6.80 20.46
N ARG A 476 6.77 -6.77 21.68
CA ARG A 476 6.28 -5.54 22.31
C ARG A 476 7.34 -4.43 22.34
N GLU A 477 8.55 -4.77 22.76
CA GLU A 477 9.67 -3.83 22.86
C GLU A 477 9.99 -3.20 21.51
N ARG A 478 10.08 -4.02 20.47
CA ARG A 478 10.34 -3.56 19.10
C ARG A 478 9.19 -2.71 18.55
N ALA A 479 7.94 -3.10 18.77
CA ALA A 479 6.77 -2.32 18.36
C ALA A 479 6.83 -0.88 18.91
N LEU A 480 7.02 -0.76 20.24
CA LEU A 480 7.14 0.53 20.91
C LEU A 480 8.35 1.33 20.42
N ALA A 481 9.49 0.68 20.17
CA ALA A 481 10.67 1.37 19.64
C ALA A 481 10.43 1.93 18.23
N LEU A 482 9.75 1.19 17.35
CA LEU A 482 9.42 1.62 15.98
C LEU A 482 8.42 2.78 16.00
N ASP A 483 7.44 2.73 16.88
CA ASP A 483 6.48 3.83 17.05
C ASP A 483 7.14 5.11 17.57
N LYS A 484 8.08 4.99 18.51
CA LYS A 484 8.89 6.13 18.98
C LYS A 484 9.76 6.71 17.87
N ALA A 485 10.38 5.85 17.06
CA ALA A 485 11.19 6.28 15.91
C ALA A 485 10.35 7.05 14.88
N TYR A 486 9.14 6.57 14.59
CA TYR A 486 8.24 7.29 13.70
C TYR A 486 7.73 8.59 14.34
N ARG A 487 7.49 8.60 15.67
CA ARG A 487 7.08 9.81 16.39
C ARG A 487 8.11 10.93 16.30
N THR A 488 9.41 10.62 16.32
CA THR A 488 10.46 11.64 16.14
C THR A 488 10.38 12.25 14.74
N LEU A 489 10.12 11.44 13.70
CA LEU A 489 9.94 11.92 12.34
C LEU A 489 8.71 12.82 12.20
N VAL A 490 7.61 12.49 12.87
CA VAL A 490 6.41 13.34 12.95
C VAL A 490 6.71 14.69 13.60
N ARG A 491 7.53 14.75 14.65
CA ARG A 491 7.91 16.02 15.27
C ARG A 491 8.79 16.88 14.34
N GLU A 492 9.64 16.23 13.54
CA GLU A 492 10.53 16.89 12.57
C GLU A 492 9.82 17.38 11.31
N GLN A 493 8.72 16.72 10.90
CA GLN A 493 8.00 17.00 9.64
C GLN A 493 8.91 16.94 8.40
N SER A 494 9.89 16.04 8.41
CA SER A 494 10.91 15.89 7.37
C SER A 494 10.62 14.76 6.37
N PHE A 495 9.35 14.35 6.21
CA PHE A 495 8.95 13.17 5.41
C PHE A 495 9.39 13.20 3.93
N ALA A 496 9.61 14.38 3.35
CA ALA A 496 10.19 14.52 2.01
C ALA A 496 11.60 13.90 1.89
N LEU A 497 12.30 13.75 3.02
CA LEU A 497 13.63 13.13 3.11
C LEU A 497 13.57 11.62 3.45
N GLY A 498 12.39 11.01 3.41
CA GLY A 498 12.15 9.59 3.72
C GLY A 498 11.16 9.42 4.87
N ARG A 499 10.32 8.40 4.79
CA ARG A 499 9.20 8.15 5.73
C ARG A 499 9.43 6.97 6.65
N GLU A 500 10.38 6.15 6.28
CA GLU A 500 10.85 5.01 7.02
C GLU A 500 11.58 5.49 8.27
N ALA A 501 11.25 4.88 9.41
CA ALA A 501 11.83 5.21 10.69
C ALA A 501 12.55 3.99 11.29
N PRO A 502 13.68 3.56 10.70
CA PRO A 502 14.45 2.46 11.26
C PRO A 502 14.99 2.86 12.65
N LEU A 503 15.16 1.87 13.54
CA LEU A 503 15.64 2.11 14.91
C LEU A 503 17.08 2.65 14.97
N GLN A 504 17.84 2.41 13.89
CA GLN A 504 19.20 2.89 13.70
C GLN A 504 19.48 2.99 12.19
N PRO A 505 20.46 3.79 11.77
CA PRO A 505 20.86 3.88 10.37
C PRO A 505 21.17 2.48 9.79
N PRO A 506 20.55 2.07 8.67
CA PRO A 506 20.81 0.76 8.09
C PRO A 506 22.25 0.62 7.61
N ALA A 507 22.87 -0.52 7.89
CA ALA A 507 24.26 -0.79 7.49
C ALA A 507 24.41 -1.05 5.98
N TYR A 508 23.39 -1.62 5.34
CA TYR A 508 23.42 -2.04 3.94
C TYR A 508 22.58 -1.13 3.06
N LEU A 509 22.81 0.17 3.18
CA LEU A 509 22.15 1.21 2.38
C LEU A 509 23.19 2.16 1.82
N LEU A 510 23.21 2.30 0.50
CA LEU A 510 24.13 3.17 -0.21
C LEU A 510 23.71 4.63 -0.07
N ARG A 511 24.64 5.49 0.31
CA ARG A 511 24.47 6.96 0.22
C ARG A 511 24.56 7.45 -1.23
N GLN A 512 25.38 6.77 -2.02
CA GLN A 512 25.62 7.08 -3.42
C GLN A 512 25.96 5.80 -4.17
N ILE A 513 25.41 5.65 -5.35
CA ILE A 513 25.70 4.57 -6.29
C ILE A 513 26.88 4.97 -7.16
N LYS A 514 28.04 4.39 -6.91
CA LYS A 514 29.27 4.63 -7.67
C LYS A 514 29.38 3.67 -8.85
N GLU A 515 29.06 2.40 -8.61
CA GLU A 515 29.12 1.34 -9.62
C GLU A 515 27.93 1.37 -10.59
N SER A 516 28.06 0.70 -11.73
CA SER A 516 26.95 0.47 -12.67
C SER A 516 26.18 -0.81 -12.41
N ARG A 517 26.76 -1.75 -11.65
CA ARG A 517 26.18 -3.06 -11.33
C ARG A 517 25.94 -3.18 -9.83
N THR A 518 24.92 -3.94 -9.45
CA THR A 518 24.63 -4.28 -8.04
C THR A 518 25.58 -5.36 -7.52
N GLY A 519 26.22 -6.12 -8.42
CA GLY A 519 27.01 -7.31 -8.11
C GLY A 519 26.20 -8.60 -8.18
N LEU A 520 24.88 -8.54 -8.31
CA LEU A 520 24.03 -9.71 -8.52
C LEU A 520 24.17 -10.21 -9.96
N ARG A 521 24.23 -11.54 -10.15
CA ARG A 521 24.40 -12.16 -11.47
C ARG A 521 23.44 -13.34 -11.65
N GLU A 522 22.90 -13.49 -12.86
CA GLU A 522 22.13 -14.69 -13.24
C GLU A 522 22.96 -15.96 -13.10
N ALA A 523 24.25 -15.91 -13.46
CA ALA A 523 25.17 -17.05 -13.36
C ALA A 523 25.38 -17.57 -11.93
N ASP A 524 25.07 -16.77 -10.91
CA ASP A 524 25.19 -17.14 -9.49
C ASP A 524 23.83 -17.52 -8.86
N ASP A 525 22.76 -17.62 -9.65
CA ASP A 525 21.37 -17.77 -9.18
C ASP A 525 20.96 -16.66 -8.19
N ARG A 526 21.31 -15.41 -8.55
CA ARG A 526 21.06 -14.21 -7.73
C ARG A 526 20.17 -13.17 -8.40
N VAL A 527 19.77 -13.40 -9.64
CA VAL A 527 18.85 -12.56 -10.42
C VAL A 527 17.74 -13.47 -10.92
N PHE A 528 16.48 -13.09 -10.73
CA PHE A 528 15.36 -13.98 -11.00
C PHE A 528 14.24 -13.28 -11.76
N ARG A 529 13.54 -14.05 -12.61
CA ARG A 529 12.45 -13.55 -13.47
C ARG A 529 11.07 -14.01 -13.01
N ASP A 530 11.05 -14.84 -11.97
CA ASP A 530 9.91 -15.63 -11.54
C ASP A 530 8.99 -14.90 -10.54
N ALA A 531 9.27 -13.65 -10.15
CA ALA A 531 8.41 -12.93 -9.21
C ALA A 531 6.97 -12.84 -9.75
N ARG A 532 5.99 -13.11 -8.89
CA ARG A 532 4.56 -13.03 -9.20
C ARG A 532 3.80 -12.46 -8.02
N LEU A 533 2.91 -11.51 -8.29
CA LEU A 533 2.10 -10.89 -7.24
C LEU A 533 1.07 -11.83 -6.65
N TRP A 534 0.48 -12.68 -7.51
CA TRP A 534 -0.50 -13.66 -7.10
C TRP A 534 0.10 -14.74 -6.21
N LEU A 535 -0.73 -15.27 -5.32
CA LEU A 535 -0.42 -16.41 -4.48
C LEU A 535 -1.18 -17.64 -4.97
N GLU A 536 -0.61 -18.82 -4.74
CA GLU A 536 -1.25 -20.11 -5.00
C GLU A 536 -2.24 -20.44 -3.88
N TRP A 537 -3.45 -19.91 -4.01
CA TRP A 537 -4.55 -20.18 -3.09
C TRP A 537 -5.22 -21.53 -3.36
N ASP A 538 -5.50 -21.82 -4.63
CA ASP A 538 -6.40 -22.91 -5.04
C ASP A 538 -5.69 -24.26 -5.28
N SER A 539 -4.37 -24.34 -5.09
CA SER A 539 -3.60 -25.58 -5.28
C SER A 539 -3.65 -26.54 -4.08
N GLY A 540 -4.35 -26.17 -3.01
CA GLY A 540 -4.38 -26.89 -1.72
C GLY A 540 -5.55 -27.84 -1.49
N ASP A 541 -6.58 -27.84 -2.35
CA ASP A 541 -7.77 -28.72 -2.20
C ASP A 541 -7.68 -30.03 -3.01
N ALA A 542 -6.51 -30.34 -3.57
CA ALA A 542 -6.19 -31.70 -4.01
C ALA A 542 -5.79 -32.58 -2.79
N ARG A 543 -6.73 -32.75 -1.84
CA ARG A 543 -6.83 -33.94 -0.98
C ARG A 543 -8.16 -34.57 -1.40
N SER A 544 -8.23 -35.61 -2.23
CA SER A 544 -7.93 -37.03 -1.96
C SER A 544 -8.60 -37.82 -3.11
N PRO A 545 -8.33 -39.13 -3.35
CA PRO A 545 -7.68 -40.13 -2.48
C PRO A 545 -6.22 -40.42 -2.79
#